data_AF-A0A970YQX6-F1
#
_entry.id   AF-A0A970YQX6-F1
#
_cell.length_a   1.000
_cell.length_b   1.000
_cell.length_c   1.000
_cell.angle_alpha   90.00
_cell.angle_beta   90.00
_cell.angle_gamma   90.00
#
_symmetry.space_group_name_H-M   'P 1'
#
loop_
_entity.id
_entity.type
_entity.pdbx_description
1 polymer ?
#
loop_
_entity_poly.entity_id
_entity_poly.type
_entity_poly.pdbx_seq_one_letter_code
_entity_poly.pdbx_strand_id
1 'polypeptide(L)'
;AGVGGVFDFGWDQSDVSDFLERFYDAKLNAKTISSMLIDLCRELYNGQPGDDTTVCTIKIRKRKQINLMIGPPEDPDDVNKMMSLFFSKEGRYIVCGGTTSNLAADYLQRPLDCSLSEYVDPDIPPTAMIEGVDLVTEGVITMSRVLEYAQDYLGSNSRYAEWGQKNDGASQIARMLFQEATDINFFVGRAMNPAHQNPKLPIGFNVKMQLVDELAKCLSGMNKKIKVSYF
;
A
#
# COMPACT_ATOMS: atom_id res chain seq x y z
N ALA A 1 -21.79 23.06 -9.70
CA ALA A 1 -21.40 22.52 -11.02
C ALA A 1 -22.65 22.21 -11.84
N GLY A 2 -22.54 22.01 -13.15
CA GLY A 2 -23.61 21.41 -13.97
C GLY A 2 -24.66 22.34 -14.59
N VAL A 3 -24.75 23.62 -14.21
CA VAL A 3 -25.72 24.58 -14.80
C VAL A 3 -25.46 24.74 -16.30
N GLY A 4 -26.46 24.44 -17.13
CA GLY A 4 -26.36 24.48 -18.60
C GLY A 4 -25.65 23.28 -19.24
N GLY A 5 -25.37 22.23 -18.46
CA GLY A 5 -24.76 20.96 -18.89
C GLY A 5 -25.69 19.77 -18.73
N VAL A 6 -25.25 18.71 -18.03
CA VAL A 6 -26.03 17.46 -17.83
C VAL A 6 -27.22 17.65 -16.87
N PHE A 7 -27.18 18.66 -15.99
CA PHE A 7 -28.26 18.99 -15.06
C PHE A 7 -28.81 20.40 -15.32
N ASP A 8 -30.11 20.50 -15.63
CA ASP A 8 -30.75 21.80 -15.92
C ASP A 8 -30.80 22.75 -14.73
N PHE A 9 -30.70 22.25 -13.49
CA PHE A 9 -30.93 23.04 -12.26
C PHE A 9 -29.69 23.27 -11.39
N GLY A 10 -28.51 22.83 -11.85
CA GLY A 10 -27.27 22.91 -11.07
C GLY A 10 -27.17 21.87 -9.96
N TRP A 11 -25.95 21.65 -9.48
CA TRP A 11 -25.60 20.70 -8.42
C TRP A 11 -25.34 21.46 -7.12
N ASP A 12 -26.16 21.22 -6.10
CA ASP A 12 -26.18 21.99 -4.85
C ASP A 12 -25.56 21.24 -3.65
N GLN A 13 -25.61 21.85 -2.47
CA GLN A 13 -25.01 21.26 -1.27
C GLN A 13 -25.65 19.92 -0.85
N SER A 14 -26.97 19.78 -1.02
CA SER A 14 -27.69 18.53 -0.72
C SER A 14 -27.20 17.42 -1.63
N ASP A 15 -27.09 17.68 -2.94
CA ASP A 15 -26.64 16.70 -3.91
C ASP A 15 -25.19 16.24 -3.64
N VAL A 16 -24.33 17.17 -3.19
CA VAL A 16 -22.95 16.86 -2.77
C VAL A 16 -22.96 15.92 -1.57
N SER A 17 -23.83 16.18 -0.59
CA SER A 17 -23.96 15.33 0.60
C SER A 17 -24.43 13.93 0.22
N ASP A 18 -25.49 13.82 -0.59
CA ASP A 18 -26.06 12.54 -1.01
C ASP A 18 -25.06 11.70 -1.82
N PHE A 19 -24.30 12.35 -2.71
CA PHE A 19 -23.22 11.69 -3.43
C PHE A 19 -22.16 11.15 -2.47
N LEU A 20 -21.65 11.99 -1.56
CA LEU A 20 -20.62 11.58 -0.61
C LEU A 20 -21.11 10.45 0.27
N GLU A 21 -22.33 10.52 0.81
CA GLU A 21 -22.91 9.47 1.66
C GLU A 21 -23.06 8.15 0.91
N ARG A 22 -23.45 8.18 -0.37
CA ARG A 22 -23.61 6.98 -1.19
C ARG A 22 -22.29 6.26 -1.48
N PHE A 23 -21.21 7.00 -1.66
CA PHE A 23 -19.90 6.45 -2.04
C PHE A 23 -18.89 6.42 -0.89
N TYR A 24 -19.26 6.87 0.31
CA TYR A 24 -18.36 6.90 1.44
C TYR A 24 -18.01 5.50 1.94
N ASP A 25 -16.72 5.19 1.99
CA ASP A 25 -16.17 4.08 2.76
C ASP A 25 -15.14 4.62 3.77
N ALA A 26 -15.20 4.09 4.99
CA ALA A 26 -14.29 4.45 6.09
C ALA A 26 -12.80 4.26 5.74
N LYS A 27 -12.47 3.42 4.75
CA LYS A 27 -11.12 3.18 4.23
C LYS A 27 -10.63 4.29 3.31
N LEU A 28 -11.51 5.04 2.64
CA LEU A 28 -11.10 6.11 1.70
C LEU A 28 -10.35 7.21 2.44
N ASN A 29 -9.26 7.72 1.85
CA ASN A 29 -8.55 8.85 2.43
C ASN A 29 -9.09 10.18 1.88
N ALA A 30 -8.69 11.29 2.50
CA ALA A 30 -9.18 12.62 2.13
C ALA A 30 -8.86 12.97 0.66
N LYS A 31 -7.68 12.55 0.15
CA LYS A 31 -7.31 12.74 -1.26
C LYS A 31 -8.27 11.99 -2.19
N THR A 32 -8.59 10.73 -1.90
CA THR A 32 -9.54 9.96 -2.71
C THR A 32 -10.93 10.62 -2.75
N ILE A 33 -11.43 11.11 -1.60
CA ILE A 33 -12.70 11.83 -1.54
C ILE A 33 -12.66 13.12 -2.38
N SER A 34 -11.58 13.91 -2.26
CA SER A 34 -11.39 15.10 -3.09
C SER A 34 -11.35 14.76 -4.59
N SER A 35 -10.64 13.71 -4.98
CA SER A 35 -10.57 13.27 -6.38
C SER A 35 -11.94 12.86 -6.92
N MET A 36 -12.71 12.05 -6.17
CA MET A 36 -14.06 11.65 -6.59
C MET A 36 -14.98 12.86 -6.83
N LEU A 37 -14.92 13.88 -5.96
CA LEU A 37 -15.71 15.09 -6.12
C LEU A 37 -15.26 15.93 -7.33
N ILE A 38 -13.95 16.06 -7.55
CA ILE A 38 -13.41 16.78 -8.71
C ILE A 38 -13.79 16.08 -10.01
N ASP A 39 -13.67 14.75 -10.04
CA ASP A 39 -14.02 13.94 -11.21
C ASP A 39 -15.52 14.03 -11.52
N LEU A 40 -16.37 13.94 -10.51
CA LEU A 40 -17.81 14.15 -10.66
C LEU A 40 -18.11 15.56 -11.21
N CYS A 41 -17.49 16.60 -10.65
CA CYS A 41 -17.65 17.97 -11.18
C CYS A 41 -17.27 18.03 -12.67
N ARG A 42 -16.16 17.39 -13.06
CA ARG A 42 -15.72 17.33 -14.46
C ARG A 42 -16.74 16.62 -15.35
N GLU A 43 -17.33 15.52 -14.88
CA GLU A 43 -18.41 14.81 -15.58
C GLU A 43 -19.66 15.68 -15.74
N LEU A 44 -20.06 16.40 -14.68
CA LEU A 44 -21.19 17.33 -14.72
C LEU A 44 -20.98 18.48 -15.72
N TYR A 45 -19.72 18.87 -15.95
CA TYR A 45 -19.31 19.82 -16.98
C TYR A 45 -19.08 19.18 -18.36
N ASN A 46 -19.39 17.89 -18.56
CA ASN A 46 -19.11 17.15 -19.79
C ASN A 46 -17.65 17.29 -20.27
N GLY A 47 -16.72 17.30 -19.30
CA GLY A 47 -15.29 17.48 -19.55
C GLY A 47 -14.85 18.90 -19.93
N GLN A 48 -15.76 19.88 -19.98
CA GLN A 48 -15.50 21.28 -20.31
C GLN A 48 -15.90 22.19 -19.13
N PRO A 49 -15.02 22.36 -18.12
CA PRO A 49 -15.33 23.18 -16.96
C PRO A 49 -15.65 24.63 -17.36
N GLY A 50 -16.76 25.16 -16.84
CA GLY A 50 -17.14 26.55 -17.05
C GLY A 50 -16.44 27.56 -16.12
N ASP A 51 -15.89 27.08 -15.00
CA ASP A 51 -15.15 27.85 -14.00
C ASP A 51 -14.21 26.90 -13.20
N ASP A 52 -13.30 27.48 -12.42
CA ASP A 52 -12.39 26.74 -11.55
C ASP A 52 -13.15 25.98 -10.45
N THR A 53 -12.84 24.69 -10.28
CA THR A 53 -13.40 23.85 -9.22
C THR A 53 -12.33 23.50 -8.19
N THR A 54 -12.55 23.90 -6.92
CA THR A 54 -11.66 23.58 -5.81
C THR A 54 -12.38 22.74 -4.76
N VAL A 55 -11.76 21.65 -4.31
CA VAL A 55 -12.29 20.78 -3.26
C VAL A 55 -11.28 20.64 -2.12
N CYS A 56 -11.72 20.97 -0.90
CA CYS A 56 -10.94 20.74 0.32
C CYS A 56 -11.63 19.67 1.18
N THR A 57 -10.92 18.58 1.48
CA THR A 57 -11.44 17.50 2.33
C THR A 57 -10.65 17.40 3.62
N ILE A 58 -11.35 17.42 4.75
CA ILE A 58 -10.78 17.15 6.07
C ILE A 58 -11.36 15.83 6.58
N LYS A 59 -10.50 14.83 6.81
CA LYS A 59 -10.90 13.54 7.40
C LYS A 59 -10.30 13.37 8.79
N ILE A 60 -11.16 13.38 9.80
CA ILE A 60 -10.80 12.99 11.16
C ILE A 60 -10.73 11.47 11.23
N ARG A 61 -9.59 10.93 11.69
CA ARG A 61 -9.35 9.48 11.78
C ARG A 61 -8.44 9.15 12.96
N LYS A 62 -8.62 7.96 13.53
CA LYS A 62 -7.66 7.39 14.48
C LYS A 62 -6.34 7.07 13.77
N ARG A 63 -5.25 7.09 14.53
CA ARG A 63 -3.96 6.57 14.04
C ARG A 63 -4.11 5.08 13.72
N LYS A 64 -3.50 4.66 12.62
CA LYS A 64 -3.46 3.28 12.15
C LYS A 64 -2.00 2.97 11.81
N GLN A 65 -1.41 2.08 12.60
CA GLN A 65 -0.04 1.64 12.42
C GLN A 65 0.02 0.39 11.55
N ILE A 66 0.97 0.36 10.62
CA ILE A 66 1.28 -0.82 9.82
C ILE A 66 2.77 -1.14 9.96
N ASN A 67 3.07 -2.39 10.25
CA ASN A 67 4.42 -2.91 10.39
C ASN A 67 4.69 -3.80 9.18
N LEU A 68 5.74 -3.50 8.41
CA LEU A 68 6.12 -4.26 7.23
C LEU A 68 7.53 -4.80 7.41
N MET A 69 7.68 -6.12 7.30
CA MET A 69 8.96 -6.81 7.42
C MET A 69 9.38 -7.38 6.07
N ILE A 70 10.62 -7.10 5.64
CA ILE A 70 11.18 -7.64 4.40
C ILE A 70 12.62 -8.13 4.59
N GLY A 71 12.81 -9.41 4.31
CA GLY A 71 14.09 -10.11 4.40
C GLY A 71 14.50 -10.47 5.84
N PRO A 72 15.30 -11.54 6.01
CA PRO A 72 15.87 -11.89 7.30
C PRO A 72 17.06 -10.99 7.70
N PRO A 73 17.38 -10.89 9.00
CA PRO A 73 18.54 -10.12 9.48
C PRO A 73 19.85 -10.67 8.91
N GLU A 74 20.88 -9.82 8.79
CA GLU A 74 22.20 -10.25 8.33
C GLU A 74 22.81 -11.33 9.23
N ASP A 75 22.67 -11.16 10.55
CA ASP A 75 23.05 -12.14 11.56
C ASP A 75 21.86 -13.05 11.91
N PRO A 76 21.95 -14.38 11.70
CA PRO A 76 20.91 -15.33 12.10
C PRO A 76 20.57 -15.29 13.59
N ASP A 77 21.50 -14.92 14.47
CA ASP A 77 21.25 -14.84 15.92
C ASP A 77 20.28 -13.69 16.26
N ASP A 78 20.16 -12.69 15.38
CA ASP A 78 19.25 -11.54 15.54
C ASP A 78 17.81 -11.85 15.08
N VAL A 79 17.51 -13.05 14.57
CA VAL A 79 16.15 -13.42 14.11
C VAL A 79 15.10 -13.23 15.20
N ASN A 80 15.33 -13.79 16.39
CA ASN A 80 14.37 -13.69 17.50
C ASN A 80 14.18 -12.25 17.97
N LYS A 81 15.24 -11.45 17.96
CA LYS A 81 15.21 -10.03 18.32
C LYS A 81 14.39 -9.23 17.31
N MET A 82 14.60 -9.44 16.02
CA MET A 82 13.84 -8.80 14.94
C MET A 82 12.35 -9.17 15.03
N MET A 83 12.04 -10.47 15.15
CA MET A 83 10.66 -10.97 15.25
C MET A 83 9.96 -10.46 16.50
N SER A 84 10.61 -10.52 17.67
CA SER A 84 10.05 -10.01 18.91
C SER A 84 9.76 -8.52 18.83
N LEU A 85 10.68 -7.73 18.28
CA LEU A 85 10.45 -6.30 18.11
C LEU A 85 9.34 -6.01 17.09
N PHE A 86 9.25 -6.77 15.99
CA PHE A 86 8.21 -6.64 14.97
C PHE A 86 6.81 -6.93 15.54
N PHE A 87 6.62 -8.09 16.17
CA PHE A 87 5.32 -8.49 16.73
C PHE A 87 4.97 -7.78 18.05
N SER A 88 5.92 -7.14 18.73
CA SER A 88 5.62 -6.26 19.87
C SER A 88 4.91 -4.96 19.47
N LYS A 89 4.96 -4.58 18.18
CA LYS A 89 4.33 -3.36 17.70
C LYS A 89 2.84 -3.54 17.57
N GLU A 90 2.06 -2.57 18.01
CA GLU A 90 0.63 -2.53 17.70
C GLU A 90 0.38 -2.32 16.20
N GLY A 91 -0.83 -2.64 15.75
CA GLY A 91 -1.28 -2.43 14.38
C GLY A 91 -1.23 -3.72 13.54
N ARG A 92 -1.24 -3.54 12.22
CA ARG A 92 -1.29 -4.64 11.26
C ARG A 92 0.12 -5.10 10.86
N TYR A 93 0.28 -6.38 10.53
CA TYR A 93 1.56 -6.98 10.16
C TYR A 93 1.57 -7.46 8.71
N ILE A 94 2.55 -6.99 7.94
CA ILE A 94 2.83 -7.47 6.59
C ILE A 94 4.21 -8.14 6.61
N VAL A 95 4.30 -9.37 6.11
CA VAL A 95 5.56 -10.12 6.00
C VAL A 95 5.85 -10.42 4.53
N CYS A 96 7.01 -9.95 4.06
CA CYS A 96 7.43 -10.04 2.67
C CYS A 96 8.66 -10.95 2.52
N GLY A 97 8.53 -11.99 1.70
CA GLY A 97 9.62 -12.85 1.25
C GLY A 97 9.57 -14.26 1.83
N GLY A 98 9.99 -15.25 1.03
CA GLY A 98 9.89 -16.68 1.38
C GLY A 98 10.60 -17.04 2.68
N THR A 99 11.90 -16.75 2.79
CA THR A 99 12.66 -17.03 4.03
C THR A 99 12.10 -16.25 5.23
N THR A 100 11.79 -14.97 5.04
CA THR A 100 11.19 -14.12 6.08
C THR A 100 9.88 -14.71 6.63
N SER A 101 9.04 -15.22 5.73
CA SER A 101 7.73 -15.77 6.07
C SER A 101 7.84 -17.10 6.81
N ASN A 102 8.79 -17.96 6.42
CA ASN A 102 9.07 -19.19 7.17
C ASN A 102 9.56 -18.88 8.59
N LEU A 103 10.50 -17.94 8.75
CA LEU A 103 10.98 -17.54 10.07
C LEU A 103 9.86 -16.91 10.94
N ALA A 104 8.95 -16.16 10.33
CA ALA A 104 7.79 -15.61 11.05
C ALA A 104 6.80 -16.70 11.48
N ALA A 105 6.54 -17.68 10.61
CA ALA A 105 5.72 -18.86 10.90
C ALA A 105 6.31 -19.67 12.06
N ASP A 106 7.62 -19.93 12.02
CA ASP A 106 8.36 -20.62 13.09
C ASP A 106 8.30 -19.84 14.40
N TYR A 107 8.51 -18.52 14.38
CA TYR A 107 8.45 -17.68 15.58
C TYR A 107 7.05 -17.68 16.22
N LEU A 108 6.00 -17.62 15.41
CA LEU A 108 4.61 -17.63 15.89
C LEU A 108 4.11 -19.03 16.25
N GLN A 109 4.86 -20.08 15.90
CA GLN A 109 4.43 -21.48 16.00
C GLN A 109 3.12 -21.73 15.24
N ARG A 110 2.99 -21.15 14.05
CA ARG A 110 1.82 -21.25 13.17
C ARG A 110 2.26 -21.65 11.76
N PRO A 111 1.55 -22.55 11.07
CA PRO A 111 1.94 -22.98 9.74
C PRO A 111 1.82 -21.84 8.73
N LEU A 112 2.74 -21.83 7.76
CA LEU A 112 2.63 -21.02 6.54
C LEU A 112 1.71 -21.75 5.55
N ASP A 113 0.53 -21.19 5.32
CA ASP A 113 -0.45 -21.70 4.38
C ASP A 113 -0.31 -21.02 3.00
N CYS A 114 0.15 -21.80 2.02
CA CYS A 114 0.30 -21.38 0.63
C CYS A 114 -0.85 -21.88 -0.27
N SER A 115 -1.93 -22.42 0.29
CA SER A 115 -3.06 -22.95 -0.50
C SER A 115 -3.82 -21.88 -1.29
N LEU A 116 -3.65 -20.60 -0.94
CA LEU A 116 -4.18 -19.42 -1.65
C LEU A 116 -3.40 -19.09 -2.95
N SER A 117 -2.69 -20.05 -3.55
CA SER A 117 -1.71 -19.88 -4.62
C SER A 117 -2.27 -19.48 -5.99
N GLU A 118 -3.50 -18.99 -6.09
CA GLU A 118 -4.06 -18.53 -7.36
C GLU A 118 -3.46 -17.18 -7.76
N TYR A 119 -2.89 -17.14 -8.96
CA TYR A 119 -2.38 -15.90 -9.55
C TYR A 119 -3.56 -15.02 -9.98
N VAL A 120 -3.77 -13.93 -9.25
CA VAL A 120 -4.71 -12.86 -9.64
C VAL A 120 -4.13 -12.01 -10.78
N ASP A 121 -2.81 -11.82 -10.75
CA ASP A 121 -2.03 -11.12 -11.77
C ASP A 121 -0.80 -11.98 -12.10
N PRO A 122 -0.52 -12.31 -13.37
CA PRO A 122 0.58 -13.21 -13.73
C PRO A 122 1.96 -12.66 -13.36
N ASP A 123 2.11 -11.34 -13.21
CA ASP A 123 3.39 -10.70 -12.88
C ASP A 123 3.61 -10.56 -11.36
N ILE A 124 2.57 -10.79 -10.55
CA ILE A 124 2.61 -10.61 -9.10
C ILE A 124 2.45 -11.98 -8.44
N PRO A 125 3.47 -12.46 -7.72
CA PRO A 125 3.38 -13.72 -7.00
C PRO A 125 2.18 -13.76 -6.05
N PRO A 126 1.56 -14.95 -5.86
CA PRO A 126 0.40 -15.08 -4.99
C PRO A 126 0.74 -14.79 -3.53
N THR A 127 -0.29 -14.45 -2.76
CA THR A 127 -0.19 -14.26 -1.32
C THR A 127 -0.21 -15.59 -0.57
N ALA A 128 0.24 -15.57 0.69
CA ALA A 128 0.12 -16.67 1.62
C ALA A 128 -0.54 -16.20 2.92
N MET A 129 -0.77 -17.13 3.86
CA MET A 129 -1.38 -16.83 5.15
C MET A 129 -0.56 -17.43 6.30
N ILE A 130 -0.43 -16.66 7.39
CA ILE A 130 0.06 -17.12 8.68
C ILE A 130 -0.90 -16.55 9.73
N GLU A 131 -1.41 -17.38 10.64
CA GLU A 131 -2.27 -16.89 11.72
C GLU A 131 -1.50 -15.88 12.59
N GLY A 132 -2.05 -14.66 12.75
CA GLY A 132 -1.38 -13.55 13.43
C GLY A 132 -0.64 -12.58 12.52
N VAL A 133 -0.62 -12.82 11.20
CA VAL A 133 -0.10 -11.90 10.18
C VAL A 133 -1.24 -11.47 9.26
N ASP A 134 -1.39 -10.17 9.01
CA ASP A 134 -2.48 -9.65 8.18
C ASP A 134 -2.29 -9.94 6.69
N LEU A 135 -1.04 -9.99 6.22
CA LEU A 135 -0.71 -10.24 4.82
C LEU A 135 0.68 -10.83 4.68
N VAL A 136 0.80 -11.96 3.98
CA VAL A 136 2.08 -12.57 3.60
C VAL A 136 2.23 -12.52 2.09
N THR A 137 3.36 -12.01 1.61
CA THR A 137 3.66 -11.88 0.18
C THR A 137 5.05 -12.39 -0.15
N GLU A 138 5.38 -12.43 -1.44
CA GLU A 138 6.78 -12.44 -1.87
C GLU A 138 7.52 -11.18 -1.35
N GLY A 139 8.82 -11.07 -1.54
CA GLY A 139 9.60 -9.89 -1.22
C GLY A 139 9.64 -8.87 -2.36
N VAL A 140 10.68 -8.97 -3.17
CA VAL A 140 11.17 -7.86 -3.99
C VAL A 140 10.26 -7.58 -5.18
N ILE A 141 9.70 -8.60 -5.82
CA ILE A 141 8.84 -8.46 -7.01
C ILE A 141 7.55 -7.73 -6.63
N THR A 142 6.85 -8.23 -5.60
CA THR A 142 5.63 -7.59 -5.11
C THR A 142 5.90 -6.16 -4.66
N MET A 143 6.97 -5.93 -3.91
CA MET A 143 7.31 -4.60 -3.41
C MET A 143 7.76 -3.63 -4.51
N SER A 144 8.32 -4.13 -5.62
CA SER A 144 8.67 -3.30 -6.77
C SER A 144 7.41 -2.73 -7.41
N ARG A 145 6.37 -3.56 -7.55
CA ARG A 145 5.07 -3.12 -8.04
C ARG A 145 4.39 -2.13 -7.07
N VAL A 146 4.54 -2.31 -5.75
CA VAL A 146 4.06 -1.32 -4.76
C VAL A 146 4.75 0.03 -4.93
N LEU A 147 6.06 0.05 -5.20
CA LEU A 147 6.80 1.28 -5.46
C LEU A 147 6.32 1.98 -6.74
N GLU A 148 6.08 1.24 -7.83
CA GLU A 148 5.47 1.79 -9.04
C GLU A 148 4.11 2.46 -8.73
N TYR A 149 3.26 1.79 -7.96
CA TYR A 149 1.97 2.38 -7.53
C TYR A 149 2.16 3.60 -6.65
N ALA A 150 3.18 3.63 -5.78
CA ALA A 150 3.45 4.77 -4.91
C ALA A 150 3.91 6.01 -5.70
N GLN A 151 4.73 5.80 -6.73
CA GLN A 151 5.19 6.86 -7.63
C GLN A 151 4.03 7.41 -8.47
N ASP A 152 3.22 6.53 -9.08
CA ASP A 152 2.01 6.94 -9.80
C ASP A 152 1.02 7.69 -8.90
N TYR A 153 0.82 7.22 -7.65
CA TYR A 153 -0.05 7.87 -6.68
C TYR A 153 0.32 9.33 -6.38
N LEU A 154 1.61 9.63 -6.33
CA LEU A 154 2.10 11.00 -6.13
C LEU A 154 2.01 11.86 -7.40
N GLY A 155 2.00 11.23 -8.57
CA GLY A 155 1.74 11.85 -9.86
C GLY A 155 0.25 11.92 -10.19
N SER A 156 -0.12 11.40 -11.36
CA SER A 156 -1.49 11.42 -11.91
C SER A 156 -2.43 10.42 -11.25
N ASN A 157 -1.91 9.46 -10.47
CA ASN A 157 -2.67 8.37 -9.86
C ASN A 157 -3.51 7.59 -10.88
N SER A 158 -2.96 7.40 -12.08
CA SER A 158 -3.64 6.78 -13.22
C SER A 158 -3.94 5.29 -13.00
N ARG A 159 -3.17 4.62 -12.13
CA ARG A 159 -3.29 3.19 -11.83
C ARG A 159 -4.20 2.90 -10.64
N TYR A 160 -5.01 3.87 -10.20
CA TYR A 160 -5.95 3.70 -9.08
C TYR A 160 -6.86 2.47 -9.24
N ALA A 161 -7.38 2.24 -10.44
CA ALA A 161 -8.24 1.08 -10.71
C ALA A 161 -7.50 -0.25 -10.53
N GLU A 162 -6.18 -0.29 -10.78
CA GLU A 162 -5.38 -1.48 -10.53
C GLU A 162 -5.19 -1.70 -9.03
N TRP A 163 -4.46 -0.80 -8.36
CA TRP A 163 -4.05 -1.02 -6.98
C TRP A 163 -5.20 -0.88 -5.98
N GLY A 164 -6.23 -0.11 -6.33
CA GLY A 164 -7.40 0.12 -5.50
C GLY A 164 -8.42 -1.01 -5.53
N GLN A 165 -8.43 -1.87 -6.56
CA GLN A 165 -9.47 -2.88 -6.75
C GLN A 165 -8.96 -4.32 -6.85
N LYS A 166 -7.75 -4.55 -7.38
CA LYS A 166 -7.21 -5.91 -7.51
C LYS A 166 -6.92 -6.53 -6.14
N ASN A 167 -6.99 -7.86 -6.06
CA ASN A 167 -6.73 -8.62 -4.84
C ASN A 167 -5.34 -9.28 -4.79
N ASP A 168 -4.44 -8.95 -5.71
CA ASP A 168 -3.04 -9.37 -5.62
C ASP A 168 -2.30 -8.73 -4.43
N GLY A 169 -1.14 -9.29 -4.08
CA GLY A 169 -0.36 -8.84 -2.93
C GLY A 169 0.08 -7.37 -3.01
N ALA A 170 0.44 -6.85 -4.19
CA ALA A 170 0.92 -5.49 -4.33
C ALA A 170 -0.23 -4.48 -4.13
N SER A 171 -1.39 -4.78 -4.69
CA SER A 171 -2.61 -3.98 -4.54
C SER A 171 -3.11 -3.96 -3.09
N GLN A 172 -3.03 -5.10 -2.39
CA GLN A 172 -3.36 -5.17 -0.96
C GLN A 172 -2.39 -4.33 -0.11
N ILE A 173 -1.07 -4.44 -0.34
CA ILE A 173 -0.07 -3.60 0.34
C ILE A 173 -0.32 -2.12 0.03
N ALA A 174 -0.58 -1.76 -1.22
CA ALA A 174 -0.86 -0.38 -1.63
C ALA A 174 -2.06 0.22 -0.87
N ARG A 175 -3.19 -0.50 -0.76
CA ARG A 175 -4.34 -0.05 0.03
C ARG A 175 -3.99 0.14 1.50
N MET A 176 -3.29 -0.84 2.08
CA MET A 176 -2.82 -0.77 3.46
C MET A 176 -1.94 0.46 3.70
N LEU A 177 -0.91 0.68 2.89
CA LEU A 177 0.05 1.77 3.10
C LEU A 177 -0.50 3.15 2.69
N PHE A 178 -1.20 3.26 1.56
CA PHE A 178 -1.59 4.55 0.99
C PHE A 178 -2.90 5.07 1.61
N GLN A 179 -3.88 4.20 1.80
CA GLN A 179 -5.21 4.58 2.29
C GLN A 179 -5.32 4.40 3.81
N GLU A 180 -4.95 3.22 4.31
CA GLU A 180 -5.22 2.87 5.71
C GLU A 180 -4.18 3.40 6.70
N ALA A 181 -2.88 3.38 6.39
CA ALA A 181 -1.84 3.73 7.36
C ALA A 181 -1.77 5.24 7.65
N THR A 182 -1.51 5.60 8.90
CA THR A 182 -0.95 6.91 9.29
C THR A 182 0.53 6.80 9.62
N ASP A 183 0.91 5.69 10.25
CA ASP A 183 2.25 5.42 10.75
C ASP A 183 2.71 4.07 10.18
N ILE A 184 3.93 4.00 9.65
CA ILE A 184 4.47 2.81 8.99
C ILE A 184 5.85 2.52 9.56
N ASN A 185 6.04 1.30 10.06
CA ASN A 185 7.34 0.81 10.51
C ASN A 185 7.86 -0.23 9.53
N PHE A 186 9.00 0.04 8.91
CA PHE A 186 9.74 -0.91 8.10
C PHE A 186 10.78 -1.64 8.95
N PHE A 187 10.77 -2.96 8.84
CA PHE A 187 11.75 -3.88 9.41
C PHE A 187 12.49 -4.55 8.28
N VAL A 188 13.72 -4.11 8.02
CA VAL A 188 14.46 -4.47 6.82
C VAL A 188 15.65 -5.34 7.20
N GLY A 189 15.57 -6.62 6.85
CA GLY A 189 16.69 -7.53 7.06
C GLY A 189 17.76 -7.34 5.99
N ARG A 190 19.04 -7.41 6.35
CA ARG A 190 20.21 -7.18 5.49
C ARG A 190 20.88 -8.46 4.99
N ALA A 191 20.32 -9.63 5.30
CA ALA A 191 20.81 -10.89 4.74
C ALA A 191 20.93 -10.83 3.22
N MET A 192 22.06 -11.33 2.73
CA MET A 192 22.29 -11.53 1.32
C MET A 192 21.45 -12.69 0.81
N ASN A 193 20.71 -12.48 -0.29
CA ASN A 193 20.04 -13.56 -1.00
C ASN A 193 20.95 -14.06 -2.14
N PRO A 194 21.48 -15.30 -2.08
CA PRO A 194 22.30 -15.86 -3.15
C PRO A 194 21.60 -15.89 -4.51
N ALA A 195 20.27 -16.04 -4.54
CA ALA A 195 19.50 -16.05 -5.78
C ALA A 195 19.54 -14.69 -6.52
N HIS A 196 19.78 -13.58 -5.82
CA HIS A 196 19.95 -12.24 -6.40
C HIS A 196 21.41 -11.91 -6.73
N GLN A 197 22.34 -12.86 -6.59
CA GLN A 197 23.74 -12.70 -7.00
C GLN A 197 24.00 -13.19 -8.43
N ASN A 198 22.98 -13.68 -9.14
CA ASN A 198 23.13 -14.09 -10.53
C ASN A 198 23.40 -12.85 -11.40
N PRO A 199 24.58 -12.71 -12.03
CA PRO A 199 24.90 -11.56 -12.87
C PRO A 199 24.04 -11.47 -14.14
N LYS A 200 23.25 -12.52 -14.45
CA LYS A 200 22.25 -12.53 -15.54
C LYS A 200 20.86 -12.06 -15.09
N LEU A 201 20.62 -11.91 -13.78
CA LEU A 201 19.39 -11.32 -13.28
C LEU A 201 19.57 -9.80 -13.21
N PRO A 202 18.59 -9.00 -13.65
CA PRO A 202 18.69 -7.54 -13.71
C PRO A 202 18.69 -6.84 -12.33
N ILE A 203 18.80 -7.60 -11.24
CA ILE A 203 18.52 -7.14 -9.87
C ILE A 203 19.80 -7.22 -9.05
N GLY A 204 20.47 -6.08 -8.84
CA GLY A 204 21.66 -5.98 -7.99
C GLY A 204 21.36 -6.10 -6.49
N PHE A 205 22.38 -6.44 -5.70
CA PHE A 205 22.31 -6.58 -4.24
C PHE A 205 21.68 -5.37 -3.51
N ASN A 206 21.86 -4.16 -4.03
CA ASN A 206 21.30 -2.93 -3.45
C ASN A 206 19.80 -2.71 -3.70
N VAL A 207 19.13 -3.55 -4.50
CA VAL A 207 17.76 -3.27 -4.94
C VAL A 207 16.76 -3.27 -3.79
N LYS A 208 16.84 -4.20 -2.82
CA LYS A 208 15.90 -4.22 -1.69
C LYS A 208 16.00 -2.95 -0.83
N MET A 209 17.22 -2.50 -0.51
CA MET A 209 17.43 -1.30 0.30
C MET A 209 16.97 -0.05 -0.44
N GLN A 210 17.38 0.08 -1.71
CA GLN A 210 16.95 1.17 -2.57
C GLN A 210 15.43 1.22 -2.71
N LEU A 211 14.78 0.07 -2.89
CA LEU A 211 13.34 -0.05 -3.00
C LEU A 211 12.65 0.44 -1.72
N VAL A 212 13.11 0.01 -0.54
CA VAL A 212 12.53 0.47 0.72
C VAL A 212 12.76 1.97 0.92
N ASP A 213 13.95 2.48 0.59
CA ASP A 213 14.29 3.90 0.72
C ASP A 213 13.43 4.77 -0.20
N GLU A 214 13.23 4.36 -1.45
CA GLU A 214 12.38 5.05 -2.41
C GLU A 214 10.91 4.98 -2.01
N LEU A 215 10.43 3.82 -1.57
CA LEU A 215 9.05 3.67 -1.10
C LEU A 215 8.81 4.51 0.16
N ALA A 216 9.75 4.55 1.10
CA ALA A 216 9.69 5.38 2.29
C ALA A 216 9.62 6.88 1.94
N LYS A 217 10.37 7.33 0.92
CA LYS A 217 10.27 8.70 0.39
C LYS A 217 8.89 8.97 -0.19
N CYS A 218 8.36 8.07 -1.02
CA CYS A 218 7.02 8.22 -1.59
C CYS A 218 5.95 8.32 -0.49
N LEU A 219 5.98 7.41 0.48
CA LEU A 219 5.03 7.40 1.60
C LEU A 219 5.16 8.64 2.49
N SER A 220 6.36 9.16 2.69
CA SER A 220 6.57 10.43 3.38
C SER A 220 5.93 11.60 2.61
N GLY A 221 6.04 11.60 1.27
CA GLY A 221 5.32 12.53 0.39
C GLY A 221 3.80 12.40 0.46
N MET A 222 3.29 11.23 0.87
CA MET A 222 1.86 11.00 1.20
C MET A 222 1.51 11.38 2.65
N ASN A 223 2.37 12.13 3.34
CA ASN A 223 2.22 12.58 4.73
C ASN A 223 2.10 11.43 5.75
N LYS A 224 2.71 10.28 5.47
CA LYS A 224 2.81 9.16 6.42
C LYS A 224 4.01 9.37 7.35
N LYS A 225 3.89 8.91 8.59
CA LYS A 225 5.02 8.86 9.53
C LYS A 225 5.78 7.56 9.34
N ILE A 226 7.00 7.65 8.85
CA ILE A 226 7.82 6.47 8.52
C ILE A 226 8.93 6.29 9.54
N LYS A 227 9.12 5.05 9.97
CA LYS A 227 10.32 4.61 10.68
C LYS A 227 10.90 3.39 9.97
N VAL A 228 12.20 3.39 9.72
CA VAL A 228 12.91 2.25 9.13
C VAL A 228 13.91 1.72 10.16
N SER A 229 13.94 0.42 10.35
CA SER A 229 14.88 -0.29 11.22
C SER A 229 15.55 -1.39 10.42
N TYR A 230 16.88 -1.37 10.36
CA TYR A 230 17.68 -2.36 9.65
C TYR A 230 18.23 -3.39 10.64
N PHE A 231 18.22 -4.65 10.21
CA PHE A 231 18.70 -5.80 10.98
C PHE A 231 19.75 -6.55 10.16
#